data_AF-T1CFY2-F1
#
_entry.id   AF-T1CFY2-F1
#
_cell.length_a   1.000
_cell.length_b   1.000
_cell.length_c   1.000
_cell.angle_alpha   90.00
_cell.angle_beta   90.00
_cell.angle_gamma   90.00
#
_symmetry.space_group_name_H-M   'P 1'
#
loop_
_entity.id
_entity.type
_entity.pdbx_description
1 polymer ?
#
loop_
_entity_poly.entity_id
_entity_poly.type
_entity_poly.pdbx_seq_one_letter_code
_entity_poly.pdbx_strand_id
1 'polypeptide(L)'
;DEVLGPIVVRVASFFPFHATYWLNGHSFMEQELKRNRVGFRKSDNAFLAVDDVAQLQAAADRLSPEIIRKQLDYWTFLLGPKFSKKERSRMNLKRLYAISQIEYCRNFIFKRNFPIHKIFERSCEIGLWRLTANRISEIFGVRRNKRLRGKLATVIDQIEHGHHVFRAYWKHAFLKQYEKFSRYLRNELVCNNLRLRPEERAGPSRRRAPKVSRPSPTASPVSRRSLNVHVDFPLLQRLALPVT
;
A
#
# COMPACT_ATOMS: atom_id res chain seq x y z
N ASP A 1 -5.37 -5.07 -18.98
CA ASP A 1 -5.62 -3.67 -19.33
C ASP A 1 -4.34 -3.05 -19.84
N GLU A 2 -4.39 -2.26 -20.90
CA GLU A 2 -3.18 -1.64 -21.48
C GLU A 2 -2.60 -0.54 -20.57
N VAL A 3 -3.43 0.07 -19.71
CA VAL A 3 -3.01 1.17 -18.82
C VAL A 3 -2.64 0.64 -17.45
N LEU A 4 -3.55 -0.05 -16.76
CA LEU A 4 -3.36 -0.55 -15.39
C LEU A 4 -2.57 -1.86 -15.31
N GLY A 5 -2.36 -2.55 -16.44
CA GLY A 5 -1.78 -3.89 -16.47
C GLY A 5 -2.82 -4.98 -16.14
N PRO A 6 -2.38 -6.12 -15.57
CA PRO A 6 -3.29 -7.18 -15.16
C PRO A 6 -4.29 -6.68 -14.11
N ILE A 7 -5.57 -6.88 -14.38
CA ILE A 7 -6.69 -6.58 -13.47
C ILE A 7 -7.59 -7.81 -13.39
N VAL A 8 -8.17 -8.04 -12.21
CA VAL A 8 -9.20 -9.06 -12.03
C VAL A 8 -10.53 -8.35 -11.83
N VAL A 9 -11.54 -8.76 -12.60
CA VAL A 9 -12.90 -8.21 -12.52
C VAL A 9 -13.85 -9.35 -12.22
N ARG A 10 -14.63 -9.20 -11.15
CA ARG A 10 -15.73 -10.11 -10.80
C ARG A 10 -17.02 -9.33 -10.79
N VAL A 11 -17.98 -9.73 -11.60
CA VAL A 11 -19.32 -9.12 -11.67
C VAL A 11 -20.34 -10.12 -11.15
N ALA A 12 -21.17 -9.70 -10.20
CA ALA A 12 -22.28 -10.52 -9.72
C ALA A 12 -23.37 -10.65 -10.80
N SER A 13 -24.00 -11.82 -10.88
CA SER A 13 -25.06 -12.13 -11.84
C SER A 13 -26.44 -11.56 -11.45
N PHE A 14 -26.63 -11.20 -10.18
CA PHE A 14 -27.90 -10.66 -9.67
C PHE A 14 -27.81 -9.16 -9.43
N PHE A 15 -28.91 -8.45 -9.70
CA PHE A 15 -29.07 -7.03 -9.37
C PHE A 15 -28.80 -6.81 -7.86
N PRO A 16 -27.98 -5.82 -7.44
CA PRO A 16 -27.52 -4.64 -8.17
C PRO A 16 -26.20 -4.82 -8.97
N PHE A 17 -25.85 -6.05 -9.35
CA PHE A 17 -24.67 -6.38 -10.17
C PHE A 17 -23.37 -5.86 -9.58
N HIS A 18 -23.15 -6.17 -8.30
CA HIS A 18 -21.96 -5.74 -7.59
C HIS A 18 -20.69 -6.19 -8.32
N ALA A 19 -19.80 -5.24 -8.59
CA ALA A 19 -18.53 -5.50 -9.25
C ALA A 19 -17.38 -5.34 -8.26
N THR A 20 -16.51 -6.35 -8.20
CA THR A 20 -15.29 -6.34 -7.40
C THR A 20 -14.09 -6.33 -8.33
N TYR A 21 -13.13 -5.46 -8.03
CA TYR A 21 -11.94 -5.27 -8.84
C TYR A 21 -10.70 -5.46 -7.98
N TRP A 22 -9.71 -6.16 -8.50
CA TRP A 22 -8.38 -6.20 -7.94
C TRP A 22 -7.40 -5.59 -8.94
N LEU A 23 -6.67 -4.60 -8.48
CA LEU A 23 -5.66 -3.89 -9.25
C LEU A 23 -4.33 -3.93 -8.49
N ASN A 24 -3.23 -3.97 -9.24
CA ASN A 24 -1.89 -3.92 -8.69
C ASN A 24 -1.18 -2.66 -9.18
N GLY A 25 -0.93 -1.72 -8.27
CA GLY A 25 -0.24 -0.46 -8.60
C GLY A 25 1.17 -0.67 -9.18
N HIS A 26 1.83 -1.78 -8.85
CA HIS A 26 3.14 -2.10 -9.42
C HIS A 26 3.06 -2.47 -10.90
N SER A 27 1.94 -3.05 -11.34
CA SER A 27 1.70 -3.33 -12.76
C SER A 27 1.49 -2.04 -13.55
N PHE A 28 0.78 -1.06 -12.97
CA PHE A 28 0.64 0.26 -13.57
C PHE A 28 1.99 0.98 -13.70
N MET A 29 2.78 1.02 -12.62
CA MET A 29 4.13 1.62 -12.66
C MET A 29 5.02 0.95 -13.71
N GLU A 30 4.94 -0.38 -13.84
CA GLU A 30 5.69 -1.12 -14.85
C GLU A 30 5.32 -0.69 -16.28
N GLN A 31 4.02 -0.54 -16.57
CA GLN A 31 3.55 -0.08 -17.88
C GLN A 31 4.01 1.35 -18.18
N GLU A 32 3.97 2.25 -17.19
CA GLU A 32 4.43 3.63 -17.35
C GLU A 32 5.95 3.71 -17.59
N LEU A 33 6.75 2.92 -16.87
CA LEU A 33 8.20 2.87 -17.10
C LEU A 33 8.54 2.31 -18.49
N LYS A 34 7.81 1.29 -18.97
CA LYS A 34 7.98 0.77 -20.33
C LYS A 34 7.66 1.83 -21.39
N ARG A 35 6.59 2.60 -21.21
CA ARG A 35 6.21 3.70 -22.13
C ARG A 35 7.26 4.80 -22.18
N ASN A 36 7.83 5.15 -21.02
CA ASN A 36 8.88 6.15 -20.91
C ASN A 36 10.28 5.61 -21.25
N ARG A 37 10.38 4.33 -21.64
CA ARG A 37 11.65 3.64 -21.96
C ARG A 37 12.69 3.70 -20.84
N VAL A 38 12.24 3.66 -19.58
CA VAL A 38 13.12 3.63 -18.41
C VAL A 38 13.49 2.17 -18.12
N GLY A 39 14.78 1.88 -18.02
CA GLY A 39 15.24 0.55 -17.63
C GLY A 39 14.94 0.27 -16.15
N PHE A 40 14.46 -0.94 -15.87
CA PHE A 40 14.23 -1.40 -14.51
C PHE A 40 14.41 -2.91 -14.42
N ARG A 41 14.71 -3.38 -13.21
CA ARG A 41 14.71 -4.80 -12.86
C ARG A 41 13.67 -5.05 -11.79
N LYS A 42 12.68 -5.88 -12.12
CA LYS A 42 11.63 -6.31 -11.21
C LYS A 42 11.80 -7.79 -10.89
N SER A 43 11.53 -8.17 -9.64
CA SER A 43 11.45 -9.57 -9.20
C SER A 43 10.14 -9.74 -8.47
N ASP A 44 9.27 -10.62 -8.97
CA ASP A 44 7.89 -10.76 -8.48
C ASP A 44 7.21 -9.37 -8.38
N ASN A 45 6.69 -8.99 -7.21
CA ASN A 45 6.04 -7.70 -6.96
C ASN A 45 7.01 -6.64 -6.42
N ALA A 46 8.33 -6.71 -6.67
CA ALA A 46 9.29 -5.72 -6.17
C ALA A 46 10.17 -5.15 -7.28
N PHE A 47 10.30 -3.82 -7.34
CA PHE A 47 11.34 -3.15 -8.11
C PHE A 47 12.67 -3.28 -7.33
N LEU A 48 13.69 -3.89 -7.94
CA LEU A 48 15.01 -4.12 -7.35
C LEU A 48 16.07 -3.14 -7.84
N ALA A 49 15.88 -2.58 -9.03
CA ALA A 49 16.70 -1.53 -9.61
C ALA A 49 15.85 -0.75 -10.63
N VAL A 50 16.08 0.55 -10.74
CA VAL A 50 15.48 1.42 -11.75
C VAL A 50 16.55 2.44 -12.13
N ASP A 51 16.68 2.74 -13.41
CA ASP A 51 17.69 3.69 -13.92
C ASP A 51 17.39 5.12 -13.42
N ASP A 52 16.11 5.47 -13.35
CA ASP A 52 15.62 6.76 -12.85
C ASP A 52 14.56 6.57 -11.74
N VAL A 53 14.99 6.80 -10.49
CA VAL A 53 14.13 6.69 -9.30
C VAL A 53 13.08 7.81 -9.26
N ALA A 54 13.38 9.00 -9.81
CA ALA A 54 12.43 10.09 -9.85
C ALA A 54 11.28 9.77 -10.82
N GLN A 55 11.58 9.14 -11.95
CA GLN A 55 10.54 8.66 -12.87
C GLN A 55 9.71 7.52 -12.30
N LEU A 56 10.30 6.60 -11.52
CA LEU A 56 9.52 5.60 -10.78
C LEU A 56 8.50 6.27 -9.85
N GLN A 57 8.93 7.27 -9.08
CA GLN A 57 8.04 7.99 -8.17
C GLN A 57 6.96 8.77 -8.95
N ALA A 58 7.34 9.43 -10.05
CA ALA A 58 6.38 10.13 -10.91
C ALA A 58 5.34 9.18 -11.52
N ALA A 59 5.75 7.95 -11.89
CA ALA A 59 4.83 6.92 -12.35
C ALA A 59 3.87 6.49 -11.22
N ALA A 60 4.35 6.33 -9.98
CA ALA A 60 3.50 6.06 -8.83
C ALA A 60 2.48 7.18 -8.59
N ASP A 61 2.95 8.43 -8.61
CA ASP A 61 2.14 9.63 -8.35
C ASP A 61 1.10 9.91 -9.44
N ARG A 62 1.33 9.42 -10.66
CA ARG A 62 0.40 9.53 -11.80
C ARG A 62 -0.83 8.64 -11.62
N LEU A 63 -0.76 7.59 -10.80
CA LEU A 63 -1.91 6.71 -10.56
C LEU A 63 -3.01 7.48 -9.83
N SER A 64 -4.05 7.85 -10.57
CA SER A 64 -5.13 8.71 -10.09
C SER A 64 -6.49 8.00 -10.09
N PRO A 65 -7.43 8.44 -9.22
CA PRO A 65 -8.79 7.90 -9.21
C PRO A 65 -9.50 8.00 -10.56
N GLU A 66 -9.22 9.05 -11.34
CA GLU A 66 -9.82 9.27 -12.66
C GLU A 66 -9.38 8.20 -13.66
N ILE A 67 -8.09 7.86 -13.69
CA ILE A 67 -7.56 6.80 -14.56
C ILE A 67 -8.16 5.45 -14.16
N ILE A 68 -8.16 5.15 -12.86
CA ILE A 68 -8.72 3.89 -12.36
C ILE A 68 -10.19 3.79 -12.75
N ARG A 69 -10.99 4.82 -12.42
CA ARG A 69 -12.42 4.84 -12.71
C ARG A 69 -12.71 4.66 -14.20
N LYS A 70 -11.99 5.36 -15.08
CA LYS A 70 -12.15 5.22 -16.54
C LYS A 70 -11.97 3.77 -16.99
N GLN A 71 -10.93 3.09 -16.50
CA GLN A 71 -10.69 1.69 -16.86
C GLN A 71 -11.73 0.76 -16.24
N LEU A 72 -12.10 0.96 -14.98
CA LEU A 72 -13.14 0.14 -14.35
C LEU A 72 -14.48 0.29 -15.08
N ASP A 73 -14.87 1.50 -15.45
CA ASP A 73 -16.08 1.76 -16.25
C ASP A 73 -16.01 1.07 -17.61
N TYR A 74 -14.86 1.13 -18.31
CA TYR A 74 -14.64 0.45 -19.58
C TYR A 74 -14.80 -1.07 -19.48
N TRP A 75 -14.08 -1.72 -18.57
CA TRP A 75 -14.13 -3.18 -18.41
C TRP A 75 -15.49 -3.66 -17.93
N THR A 76 -16.17 -2.88 -17.08
CA THR A 76 -17.52 -3.21 -16.61
C THR A 76 -18.56 -3.02 -17.69
N PHE A 77 -18.40 -2.02 -18.55
CA PHE A 77 -19.22 -1.87 -19.73
C PHE A 77 -19.05 -3.06 -20.67
N LEU A 78 -17.82 -3.57 -20.83
CA LEU A 78 -17.52 -4.68 -21.71
C LEU A 78 -17.97 -6.04 -21.16
N LEU A 79 -17.69 -6.33 -19.89
CA LEU A 79 -17.90 -7.64 -19.25
C LEU A 79 -19.20 -7.74 -18.45
N GLY A 80 -19.77 -6.60 -18.04
CA GLY A 80 -20.98 -6.56 -17.22
C GLY A 80 -22.27 -6.79 -18.01
N PRO A 81 -23.41 -6.85 -17.30
CA PRO A 81 -24.73 -7.04 -17.90
C PRO A 81 -25.05 -5.95 -18.92
N LYS A 82 -25.59 -6.38 -20.06
CA LYS A 82 -25.90 -5.52 -21.21
C LYS A 82 -27.33 -5.03 -21.11
N PHE A 83 -27.49 -3.75 -20.81
CA PHE A 83 -28.77 -3.05 -20.90
C PHE A 83 -28.92 -2.39 -22.26
N SER A 84 -30.09 -2.52 -22.86
CA SER A 84 -30.52 -1.79 -24.05
C SER A 84 -30.58 -0.28 -23.79
N LYS A 85 -30.59 0.52 -24.87
CA LYS A 85 -30.72 1.99 -24.76
C LYS A 85 -32.00 2.39 -24.04
N LYS A 86 -33.10 1.66 -24.28
CA LYS A 86 -34.42 1.88 -23.66
C LYS A 86 -34.42 1.57 -22.16
N GLU A 87 -33.71 0.54 -21.73
CA GLU A 87 -33.55 0.20 -20.31
C GLU A 87 -32.68 1.24 -19.59
N ARG A 88 -31.58 1.68 -20.21
CA ARG A 88 -30.71 2.72 -19.66
C ARG A 88 -31.38 4.09 -19.56
N SER A 89 -32.31 4.42 -20.46
CA SER A 89 -33.06 5.67 -20.36
C SER A 89 -34.13 5.62 -19.27
N ARG A 90 -34.66 4.43 -18.94
CA ARG A 90 -35.66 4.22 -17.89
C ARG A 90 -35.05 4.03 -16.51
N MET A 91 -33.82 3.51 -16.43
CA MET A 91 -33.12 3.23 -15.17
C MET A 91 -31.92 4.18 -15.01
N ASN A 92 -31.90 4.95 -13.92
CA ASN A 92 -30.76 5.80 -13.56
C ASN A 92 -29.61 4.97 -12.94
N LEU A 93 -29.00 4.10 -13.74
CA LEU A 93 -27.92 3.22 -13.29
C LEU A 93 -26.62 4.01 -13.12
N LYS A 94 -26.22 4.21 -11.86
CA LYS A 94 -24.93 4.82 -11.50
C LYS A 94 -24.09 3.83 -10.71
N ARG A 95 -22.78 3.89 -10.89
CA ARG A 95 -21.80 3.12 -10.11
C ARG A 95 -21.12 4.02 -9.11
N LEU A 96 -21.01 3.52 -7.88
CA LEU A 96 -20.21 4.10 -6.82
C LEU A 96 -19.06 3.15 -6.55
N TYR A 97 -17.84 3.69 -6.58
CA TYR A 97 -16.63 2.96 -6.29
C TYR A 97 -16.20 3.25 -4.86
N ALA A 98 -15.86 2.20 -4.12
CA ALA A 98 -15.27 2.30 -2.80
C ALA A 98 -14.08 1.36 -2.71
N ILE A 99 -13.04 1.78 -2.00
CA ILE A 99 -11.85 0.98 -1.77
C ILE A 99 -12.10 0.12 -0.52
N SER A 100 -12.25 -1.19 -0.71
CA SER A 100 -12.44 -2.13 0.40
C SER A 100 -11.13 -2.46 1.11
N GLN A 101 -10.03 -2.56 0.36
CA GLN A 101 -8.70 -2.86 0.88
C GLN A 101 -7.65 -2.12 0.05
N ILE A 102 -6.63 -1.61 0.73
CA ILE A 102 -5.45 -1.02 0.09
C ILE A 102 -4.18 -1.52 0.77
N GLU A 103 -3.15 -1.75 -0.04
CA GLU A 103 -1.86 -2.23 0.42
C GLU A 103 -0.78 -1.24 -0.04
N TYR A 104 -0.05 -0.70 0.92
CA TYR A 104 1.12 0.13 0.67
C TYR A 104 2.36 -0.66 1.02
N CYS A 105 3.38 -0.61 0.17
CA CYS A 105 4.66 -1.24 0.48
C CYS A 105 5.80 -0.24 0.46
N ARG A 106 6.77 -0.45 1.35
CA ARG A 106 8.07 0.20 1.36
C ARG A 106 9.14 -0.88 1.35
N ASN A 107 9.93 -0.90 0.29
CA ASN A 107 10.99 -1.88 0.11
C ASN A 107 12.34 -1.23 0.40
N PHE A 108 13.11 -1.82 1.31
CA PHE A 108 14.52 -1.48 1.53
C PHE A 108 15.36 -2.48 0.75
N ILE A 109 16.01 -2.01 -0.30
CA ILE A 109 16.81 -2.86 -1.20
C ILE A 109 18.26 -2.81 -0.73
N PHE A 110 18.86 -3.97 -0.50
CA PHE A 110 20.23 -4.06 -0.01
C PHE A 110 21.17 -4.48 -1.14
N LYS A 111 22.37 -3.88 -1.16
CA LYS A 111 23.45 -4.31 -2.06
C LYS A 111 24.00 -5.67 -1.66
N ARG A 112 24.17 -5.90 -0.34
CA ARG A 112 24.67 -7.14 0.28
C ARG A 112 23.53 -7.83 1.03
N ASN A 113 23.47 -9.16 0.95
CA ASN A 113 22.44 -9.99 1.56
C ASN A 113 22.70 -10.30 3.05
N PHE A 114 23.97 -10.46 3.44
CA PHE A 114 24.39 -10.86 4.78
C PHE A 114 23.71 -10.11 5.96
N PRO A 115 23.55 -8.76 5.95
CA PRO A 115 23.00 -8.08 7.12
C PRO A 115 21.47 -8.15 7.21
N ILE A 116 20.76 -8.55 6.15
CA ILE A 116 19.30 -8.39 6.07
C ILE A 116 18.61 -9.19 7.17
N HIS A 117 19.02 -10.44 7.36
CA HIS A 117 18.43 -11.33 8.34
C HIS A 117 18.59 -10.78 9.77
N LYS A 118 19.82 -10.39 10.15
CA LYS A 118 20.10 -9.79 11.47
C LYS A 118 19.37 -8.47 11.69
N ILE A 119 19.25 -7.63 10.65
CA ILE A 119 18.47 -6.39 10.72
C ILE A 119 16.99 -6.70 10.94
N PHE A 120 16.47 -7.69 10.24
CA PHE A 120 15.09 -8.14 10.40
C PHE A 120 14.84 -8.67 11.81
N GLU A 121 15.63 -9.61 12.30
CA GLU A 121 15.53 -10.16 13.67
C GLU A 121 15.56 -9.04 14.71
N ARG A 122 16.55 -8.15 14.63
CA ARG A 122 16.67 -7.04 15.58
C ARG A 122 15.48 -6.07 15.49
N SER A 123 14.95 -5.84 14.28
CA SER A 123 13.76 -5.01 14.11
C SER A 123 12.51 -5.67 14.71
N CYS A 124 12.39 -6.99 14.65
CA CYS A 124 11.31 -7.75 15.27
C CYS A 124 11.40 -7.68 16.79
N GLU A 125 12.59 -7.86 17.37
CA GLU A 125 12.82 -7.70 18.81
C GLU A 125 12.39 -6.30 19.27
N ILE A 126 12.94 -5.25 18.66
CA ILE A 126 12.61 -3.86 18.99
C ILE A 126 11.12 -3.60 18.78
N GLY A 127 10.54 -4.13 17.71
CA GLY A 127 9.12 -4.04 17.41
C GLY A 127 8.27 -4.66 18.51
N LEU A 128 8.61 -5.86 18.99
CA LEU A 128 7.91 -6.55 20.07
C LEU A 128 7.96 -5.75 21.38
N TRP A 129 9.13 -5.18 21.72
CA TRP A 129 9.32 -4.39 22.94
C TRP A 129 8.66 -3.01 22.87
N ARG A 130 8.73 -2.32 21.72
CA ARG A 130 8.30 -0.92 21.59
C ARG A 130 6.90 -0.73 21.04
N LEU A 131 6.42 -1.60 20.15
CA LEU A 131 5.08 -1.52 19.54
C LEU A 131 4.03 -2.17 20.44
N THR A 132 4.00 -1.78 21.69
CA THR A 132 2.92 -2.18 22.60
C THR A 132 1.59 -1.63 22.11
N ALA A 133 0.49 -2.23 22.58
CA ALA A 133 -0.87 -1.76 22.31
C ALA A 133 -1.04 -0.24 22.56
N ASN A 134 -0.36 0.31 23.58
CA ASN A 134 -0.37 1.74 23.87
C ASN A 134 0.30 2.57 22.77
N ARG A 135 1.51 2.20 22.36
CA ARG A 135 2.22 2.91 21.29
C ARG A 135 1.51 2.81 19.95
N ILE A 136 0.95 1.65 19.61
CA ILE A 136 0.14 1.50 18.41
C ILE A 136 -1.06 2.45 18.46
N SER A 137 -1.76 2.53 19.60
CA SER A 137 -2.90 3.44 19.77
C SER A 137 -2.50 4.91 19.59
N GLU A 138 -1.33 5.31 20.09
CA GLU A 138 -0.78 6.66 19.92
C GLU A 138 -0.38 6.97 18.48
N ILE A 139 0.28 6.02 17.78
CA ILE A 139 0.63 6.16 16.36
C ILE A 139 -0.63 6.41 15.52
N PHE A 140 -1.72 5.71 15.84
CA PHE A 140 -3.00 5.90 15.17
C PHE A 140 -3.87 7.01 15.77
N GLY A 141 -3.37 7.76 16.77
CA GLY A 141 -4.04 8.93 17.33
C GLY A 141 -5.33 8.65 18.10
N VAL A 142 -5.49 7.43 18.65
CA VAL A 142 -6.70 7.02 19.38
C VAL A 142 -6.37 6.73 20.84
N ARG A 143 -7.27 7.10 21.76
CA ARG A 143 -7.17 6.69 23.17
C ARG A 143 -7.67 5.26 23.35
N ARG A 144 -6.87 4.41 23.98
CA ARG A 144 -7.26 3.03 24.31
C ARG A 144 -8.40 3.06 25.33
N ASN A 145 -9.53 2.43 25.02
CA ASN A 145 -10.60 2.18 25.99
C ASN A 145 -11.09 0.72 25.92
N LYS A 146 -11.81 0.25 26.95
CA LYS A 146 -12.37 -1.11 27.00
C LYS A 146 -13.44 -1.39 25.92
N ARG A 147 -13.97 -0.35 25.28
CA ARG A 147 -14.96 -0.43 24.19
C ARG A 147 -14.30 -0.49 22.80
N LEU A 148 -12.96 -0.52 22.71
CA LEU A 148 -12.25 -0.56 21.44
C LEU A 148 -12.45 -1.93 20.79
N ARG A 149 -13.30 -1.97 19.76
CA ARG A 149 -13.55 -3.18 18.96
C ARG A 149 -12.46 -3.37 17.91
N GLY A 150 -11.95 -4.60 17.79
CA GLY A 150 -10.95 -5.01 16.80
C GLY A 150 -9.67 -5.57 17.43
N LYS A 151 -8.81 -6.18 16.60
CA LYS A 151 -7.55 -6.80 17.04
C LYS A 151 -6.49 -5.72 17.29
N LEU A 152 -5.86 -5.74 18.46
CA LEU A 152 -4.72 -4.89 18.81
C LEU A 152 -3.61 -5.76 19.39
N ALA A 153 -2.66 -6.16 18.55
CA ALA A 153 -1.63 -7.11 18.94
C ALA A 153 -0.41 -7.00 18.02
N THR A 154 0.77 -7.26 18.57
CA THR A 154 1.99 -7.57 17.83
C THR A 154 2.21 -9.07 17.87
N VAL A 155 2.46 -9.67 16.71
CA VAL A 155 2.67 -11.11 16.56
C VAL A 155 3.86 -11.33 15.65
N ILE A 156 4.72 -12.29 16.02
CA ILE A 156 5.73 -12.84 15.11
C ILE A 156 5.17 -14.17 14.65
N ASP A 157 4.75 -14.23 13.39
CA ASP A 157 4.27 -15.46 12.77
C ASP A 157 5.41 -16.09 11.98
N GLN A 158 5.55 -17.42 12.04
CA GLN A 158 6.39 -18.16 11.10
C GLN A 158 5.49 -18.67 9.97
N ILE A 159 5.79 -18.32 8.72
CA ILE A 159 5.08 -18.86 7.56
C ILE A 159 5.69 -20.23 7.21
N GLU A 160 4.91 -21.12 6.59
CA GLU A 160 5.27 -22.51 6.18
C GLU A 160 6.60 -22.67 5.42
N HIS A 161 7.23 -21.58 4.96
CA HIS A 161 8.55 -21.59 4.31
C HIS A 161 9.69 -21.13 5.23
N GLY A 162 9.51 -21.17 6.55
CA GLY A 162 10.55 -20.84 7.54
C GLY A 162 10.85 -19.34 7.68
N HIS A 163 10.26 -18.48 6.83
CA HIS A 163 10.41 -17.04 6.94
C HIS A 163 9.49 -16.47 8.03
N HIS A 164 10.10 -15.83 9.02
CA HIS A 164 9.39 -15.08 10.03
C HIS A 164 8.80 -13.80 9.43
N VAL A 165 7.57 -13.49 9.84
CA VAL A 165 6.87 -12.26 9.49
C VAL A 165 6.42 -11.58 10.77
N PHE A 166 6.91 -10.37 10.96
CA PHE A 166 6.43 -9.51 12.02
C PHE A 166 5.12 -8.86 11.59
N ARG A 167 4.10 -8.93 12.45
CA ARG A 167 2.78 -8.35 12.21
C ARG A 167 2.35 -7.49 13.39
N ALA A 168 2.08 -6.22 13.12
CA ALA A 168 1.45 -5.32 14.08
C ALA A 168 0.02 -5.02 13.63
N TYR A 169 -0.97 -5.50 14.38
CA TYR A 169 -2.39 -5.35 14.09
C TYR A 169 -2.98 -4.12 14.78
N TRP A 170 -3.81 -3.39 14.04
CA TRP A 170 -4.65 -2.31 14.51
C TRP A 170 -6.05 -2.38 13.87
N LYS A 171 -7.01 -2.97 14.58
CA LYS A 171 -8.41 -3.15 14.13
C LYS A 171 -8.48 -3.88 12.78
N HIS A 172 -8.71 -3.14 11.70
CA HIS A 172 -8.81 -3.63 10.32
C HIS A 172 -7.55 -3.32 9.50
N ALA A 173 -6.58 -2.61 10.05
CA ALA A 173 -5.29 -2.38 9.45
C ALA A 173 -4.22 -3.24 10.13
N PHE A 174 -3.18 -3.61 9.40
CA PHE A 174 -2.01 -4.23 9.99
C PHE A 174 -0.76 -3.89 9.17
N LEU A 175 0.37 -3.82 9.86
CA LEU A 175 1.69 -3.71 9.27
C LEU A 175 2.32 -5.11 9.24
N LYS A 176 2.81 -5.54 8.09
CA LYS A 176 3.67 -6.72 7.93
C LYS A 176 5.09 -6.27 7.64
N GLN A 177 6.05 -6.92 8.26
CA GLN A 177 7.46 -6.78 7.92
C GLN A 177 8.06 -8.15 7.68
N TYR A 178 8.78 -8.30 6.57
CA TYR A 178 9.42 -9.57 6.20
C TYR A 178 10.61 -9.36 5.26
N GLU A 179 11.59 -10.24 5.38
CA GLU A 179 12.65 -10.42 4.40
C GLU A 179 12.10 -11.21 3.20
N LYS A 180 12.50 -10.83 1.98
CA LYS A 180 12.18 -11.60 0.78
C LYS A 180 13.41 -11.75 -0.13
N PHE A 181 13.65 -12.99 -0.56
CA PHE A 181 14.74 -13.41 -1.45
C PHE A 181 16.13 -12.95 -1.01
N SER A 182 16.36 -12.72 0.29
CA SER A 182 17.59 -12.14 0.83
C SER A 182 18.12 -10.94 0.06
N ARG A 183 17.18 -10.14 -0.47
CA ARG A 183 17.48 -9.01 -1.33
C ARG A 183 16.86 -7.71 -0.83
N TYR A 184 15.68 -7.80 -0.26
CA TYR A 184 15.01 -6.65 0.30
C TYR A 184 14.23 -7.00 1.57
N LEU A 185 14.08 -5.98 2.41
CA LEU A 185 13.19 -5.97 3.56
C LEU A 185 11.96 -5.17 3.18
N ARG A 186 10.77 -5.77 3.29
CA ARG A 186 9.51 -5.11 2.95
C ARG A 186 8.73 -4.80 4.20
N ASN A 187 8.29 -3.55 4.29
CA ASN A 187 7.26 -3.10 5.21
C ASN A 187 5.99 -2.86 4.40
N GLU A 188 4.94 -3.58 4.74
CA GLU A 188 3.68 -3.57 4.01
C GLU A 188 2.55 -3.19 4.96
N LEU A 189 1.90 -2.06 4.70
CA LEU A 189 0.72 -1.62 5.44
C LEU A 189 -0.51 -2.04 4.65
N VAL A 190 -1.30 -2.92 5.24
CA VAL A 190 -2.58 -3.34 4.69
C VAL A 190 -3.68 -2.70 5.50
N CYS A 191 -4.56 -1.97 4.82
CA CYS A 191 -5.73 -1.35 5.41
C CYS A 191 -6.97 -1.99 4.83
N ASN A 192 -7.67 -2.78 5.63
CA ASN A 192 -8.96 -3.35 5.27
C ASN A 192 -10.10 -2.45 5.78
N ASN A 193 -11.19 -2.47 5.06
CA ASN A 193 -12.44 -1.80 5.39
C ASN A 193 -12.22 -0.33 5.78
N LEU A 194 -11.65 0.45 4.84
CA LEU A 194 -11.56 1.89 4.97
C LEU A 194 -12.99 2.45 5.06
N ARG A 195 -13.44 2.75 6.28
CA ARG A 195 -14.69 3.48 6.48
C ARG A 195 -14.49 4.90 5.96
N LEU A 196 -14.86 5.12 4.71
CA LEU A 196 -15.04 6.46 4.15
C LEU A 196 -16.01 7.22 5.05
N ARG A 197 -15.65 8.45 5.44
CA ARG A 197 -16.55 9.29 6.23
C ARG A 197 -17.80 9.57 5.38
N PRO A 198 -19.00 9.66 5.98
CA PRO A 198 -20.25 9.91 5.24
C PRO A 198 -20.21 11.16 4.36
N GLU A 199 -19.38 12.15 4.68
CA GLU A 199 -19.20 13.40 3.93
C GLU A 199 -18.67 13.19 2.51
N GLU A 200 -18.00 12.07 2.21
CA GLU A 200 -17.51 11.71 0.87
C GLU A 200 -18.53 10.90 0.04
N ARG A 201 -19.71 10.61 0.62
CA ARG A 201 -20.81 9.91 -0.09
C ARG A 201 -21.71 10.87 -0.87
N ALA A 202 -21.61 12.18 -0.61
CA ALA A 202 -22.30 13.20 -1.38
C ALA A 202 -21.45 13.61 -2.59
N GLY A 203 -22.08 13.77 -3.76
CA GLY A 203 -21.43 14.11 -5.03
C GLY A 203 -20.59 15.39 -5.02
N PRO A 204 -19.99 15.76 -6.16
CA PRO A 204 -18.86 16.67 -6.24
C PRO A 204 -19.28 18.11 -5.92
N SER A 205 -19.31 18.46 -4.64
CA SER A 205 -19.41 19.84 -4.18
C SER A 205 -18.10 20.23 -3.54
N ARG A 206 -17.28 20.89 -4.36
CA ARG A 206 -16.18 21.81 -4.01
C ARG A 206 -15.86 21.91 -2.51
N ARG A 207 -15.11 20.96 -1.95
CA ARG A 207 -14.28 21.22 -0.77
C ARG A 207 -12.98 20.46 -0.95
N ARG A 208 -11.88 21.23 -0.91
CA ARG A 208 -10.50 20.76 -1.05
C ARG A 208 -10.32 19.48 -0.24
N ALA A 209 -9.92 18.40 -0.92
CA ALA A 209 -9.41 17.21 -0.24
C ALA A 209 -8.41 17.68 0.83
N PRO A 210 -8.48 17.18 2.08
CA PRO A 210 -7.42 17.43 3.03
C PRO A 210 -6.15 16.94 2.35
N LYS A 211 -5.17 17.83 2.17
CA LYS A 211 -3.83 17.46 1.73
C LYS A 211 -3.36 16.39 2.70
N VAL A 212 -3.50 15.12 2.33
CA VAL A 212 -2.68 14.05 2.87
C VAL A 212 -1.27 14.53 2.56
N SER A 213 -0.55 14.94 3.61
CA SER A 213 0.81 15.43 3.51
C SER A 213 1.56 14.50 2.57
N ARG A 214 2.02 15.06 1.44
CA ARG A 214 2.91 14.42 0.49
C ARG A 214 3.88 13.52 1.28
N PRO A 215 3.98 12.21 1.02
CA PRO A 215 5.13 11.47 1.49
C PRO A 215 6.34 12.12 0.81
N SER A 216 7.09 12.88 1.58
CA SER A 216 8.32 13.50 1.09
C SER A 216 9.24 12.37 0.60
N PRO A 217 9.79 12.46 -0.62
CA PRO A 217 10.70 11.43 -1.16
C PRO A 217 12.00 11.35 -0.33
N THR A 218 12.33 12.43 0.38
CA THR A 218 13.24 12.44 1.51
C THR A 218 12.49 12.09 2.79
N ALA A 219 13.00 11.10 3.54
CA ALA A 219 12.55 10.81 4.90
C ALA A 219 12.25 12.12 5.64
N SER A 220 11.01 12.29 6.13
CA SER A 220 10.64 13.44 6.94
C SER A 220 11.70 13.59 8.06
N PRO A 221 12.03 14.81 8.50
CA PRO A 221 12.97 15.02 9.60
C PRO A 221 12.58 14.20 10.84
N VAL A 222 11.29 13.90 11.00
CA VAL A 222 10.71 13.04 12.04
C VAL A 222 11.08 11.56 11.85
N SER A 223 10.96 11.00 10.63
CA SER A 223 11.41 9.62 10.35
C SER A 223 12.93 9.46 10.43
N ARG A 224 13.70 10.50 10.08
CA ARG A 224 15.15 10.54 10.33
C ARG A 224 15.47 10.63 11.82
N ARG A 225 14.74 11.45 12.60
CA ARG A 225 14.90 11.56 14.06
C ARG A 225 14.51 10.28 14.81
N SER A 226 13.49 9.55 14.36
CA SER A 226 13.11 8.27 14.99
C SER A 226 14.10 7.13 14.72
N LEU A 227 14.93 7.27 13.67
CA LEU A 227 16.10 6.41 13.42
C LEU A 227 17.38 6.93 14.13
N ASN A 228 17.40 8.22 14.50
CA ASN A 228 18.44 8.85 15.34
C ASN A 228 18.06 8.84 16.84
N VAL A 229 17.46 7.76 17.34
CA VAL A 229 17.41 7.57 18.79
C VAL A 229 18.81 7.15 19.22
N HIS A 230 19.51 8.04 19.91
CA HIS A 230 20.84 7.85 20.47
C HIS A 230 20.85 6.67 21.45
N VAL A 231 21.06 5.46 20.91
CA VAL A 231 21.59 4.31 21.63
C VAL A 231 22.58 3.66 20.67
N ASP A 232 23.81 3.51 21.11
CA ASP A 232 25.01 3.25 20.32
C ASP A 232 24.87 2.15 19.27
N PHE A 233 24.89 2.51 17.98
CA PHE A 233 25.08 1.55 16.89
C PHE A 233 25.95 2.15 15.77
N PRO A 234 27.30 2.02 15.87
CA PRO A 234 28.24 2.52 14.87
C PRO A 234 28.00 2.01 13.44
N LEU A 235 27.38 0.83 13.29
CA LEU A 235 27.14 0.19 12.00
C LEU A 235 25.94 0.80 11.24
N LEU A 236 24.87 1.17 11.93
CA LEU A 236 23.66 1.74 11.30
C LEU A 236 23.89 3.20 10.87
N GLN A 237 24.69 3.94 11.62
CA GLN A 237 25.10 5.30 11.27
C GLN A 237 25.93 5.31 9.98
N ARG A 238 26.79 4.29 9.76
CA ARG A 238 27.53 4.10 8.51
C ARG A 238 26.66 3.71 7.32
N LEU A 239 25.56 2.98 7.54
CA LEU A 239 24.62 2.60 6.48
C LEU A 239 23.64 3.73 6.10
N ALA A 240 23.43 4.70 6.99
CA ALA A 240 22.52 5.84 6.80
C ALA A 240 23.18 7.05 6.12
N LEU A 241 24.52 7.09 6.05
CA LEU A 241 25.25 8.11 5.31
C LEU A 241 25.22 7.79 3.80
N PRO A 242 25.08 8.80 2.93
CA PRO A 242 25.26 8.61 1.50
C PRO A 242 26.68 8.12 1.24
N VAL A 243 26.82 7.08 0.42
CA VAL A 243 28.12 6.63 -0.08
C VAL A 243 28.64 7.73 -1.01
N THR A 244 29.67 8.44 -0.58
CA THR A 244 30.52 9.29 -1.45
C THR A 244 31.24 8.43 -2.46
#